data_AF-A0A4R1Z6Z5-F1
#
_entry.id   AF-A0A4R1Z6Z5-F1
#
_cell.length_a   1.000
_cell.length_b   1.000
_cell.length_c   1.000
_cell.angle_alpha   90.00
_cell.angle_beta   90.00
_cell.angle_gamma   90.00
#
_symmetry.space_group_name_H-M   'P 1'
#
loop_
_entity.id
_entity.type
_entity.pdbx_description
1 polymer ?
#
loop_
_entity_poly.entity_id
_entity_poly.type
_entity_poly.pdbx_seq_one_letter_code
_entity_poly.pdbx_strand_id
1 'polypeptide(L)'
;MYDRLTQLFTMQKALDERITQERTIEKTTDEWVIGITLAMESEIDEIRREVNWKWWKNPKRINTPALQEEIIDMWHFLISLSDKVGLTADDVYEIYTRKNSENHARQDGTSTKDGYEVIA
;
A
#
# COMPACT_ATOMS: atom_id res chain seq x y z
N MET A 1 0.65 21.58 13.40
CA MET A 1 -0.13 20.39 13.03
C MET A 1 0.85 19.25 12.85
N TYR A 2 0.55 18.08 13.40
CA TYR A 2 1.46 16.95 13.39
C TYR A 2 1.33 16.18 12.06
N ASP A 3 2.43 15.97 11.35
CA ASP A 3 2.45 15.19 10.11
C ASP A 3 2.51 13.69 10.40
N ARG A 4 1.34 13.05 10.32
CA ARG A 4 1.20 11.61 10.59
C ARG A 4 1.84 10.75 9.50
N LEU A 5 1.82 11.18 8.25
CA LEU A 5 2.37 10.38 7.15
C LEU A 5 3.90 10.34 7.24
N THR A 6 4.51 11.50 7.47
CA THR A 6 5.95 11.58 7.71
C THR A 6 6.37 10.77 8.95
N GLN A 7 5.55 10.73 10.02
CA GLN A 7 5.83 9.85 11.15
C GLN A 7 5.81 8.37 10.74
N LEU A 8 4.80 7.92 9.99
CA LEU A 8 4.70 6.52 9.57
C LEU A 8 5.92 6.10 8.75
N PHE A 9 6.34 6.92 7.77
CA PHE A 9 7.55 6.68 6.99
C PHE A 9 8.80 6.63 7.86
N THR A 10 8.93 7.55 8.82
CA THR A 10 10.07 7.58 9.74
C THR A 10 10.15 6.33 10.60
N MET A 11 9.01 5.90 11.17
CA MET A 11 8.93 4.69 12.00
C MET A 11 9.22 3.43 11.18
N GLN A 12 8.67 3.33 9.97
CA GLN A 12 8.89 2.18 9.11
C GLN A 12 10.34 2.06 8.68
N LYS A 13 10.94 3.18 8.25
CA LYS A 13 12.35 3.21 7.86
C LYS A 13 13.27 2.75 8.99
N ALA A 14 13.03 3.23 10.20
CA ALA A 14 13.81 2.80 11.37
C ALA A 14 13.67 1.29 11.65
N LEU A 15 12.47 0.72 11.47
CA LEU A 15 12.24 -0.72 11.60
C LEU A 15 12.96 -1.51 10.50
N ASP A 16 12.86 -1.09 9.23
CA ASP A 16 13.51 -1.74 8.10
C ASP A 16 15.05 -1.72 8.23
N GLU A 17 15.61 -0.57 8.61
CA GLU A 17 17.05 -0.41 8.87
C GLU A 17 17.51 -1.32 10.00
N ARG A 18 16.75 -1.40 11.10
CA ARG A 18 17.05 -2.32 12.19
C ARG A 18 17.05 -3.78 11.73
N ILE A 19 16.01 -4.22 11.02
CA ILE A 19 15.89 -5.61 10.53
C ILE A 19 17.03 -5.94 9.58
N THR A 20 17.32 -5.07 8.61
CA THR A 20 18.36 -5.31 7.60
C THR A 20 19.76 -5.36 8.22
N GLN A 21 20.06 -4.49 9.19
CA GLN A 21 21.33 -4.51 9.91
C GLN A 21 21.47 -5.75 10.80
N GLU A 22 20.46 -6.06 11.63
CA GLU A 22 20.50 -7.21 12.54
C GLU A 22 20.57 -8.55 11.80
N ARG A 23 20.05 -8.61 10.57
CA ARG A 23 20.01 -9.83 9.73
C ARG A 23 21.07 -9.85 8.62
N THR A 24 21.92 -8.83 8.54
CA THR A 24 22.95 -8.68 7.49
C THR A 24 22.36 -8.85 6.08
N ILE A 25 21.23 -8.20 5.81
CA ILE A 25 20.53 -8.30 4.53
C ILE A 25 21.01 -7.18 3.61
N GLU A 26 21.64 -7.57 2.51
CA GLU A 26 21.97 -6.69 1.40
C GLU A 26 21.19 -7.13 0.17
N LYS A 27 20.48 -6.19 -0.46
CA LYS A 27 19.62 -6.44 -1.62
C LYS A 27 19.66 -5.25 -2.56
N THR A 28 19.61 -5.54 -3.85
CA THR A 28 19.34 -4.57 -4.91
C THR A 28 17.89 -4.06 -4.85
N THR A 29 17.59 -2.95 -5.53
CA THR A 29 16.21 -2.45 -5.65
C THR A 29 15.28 -3.51 -6.23
N ASP A 30 15.70 -4.24 -7.26
CA ASP A 30 14.90 -5.30 -7.89
C ASP A 30 14.55 -6.40 -6.88
N GLU A 31 15.52 -6.87 -6.09
CA GLU A 31 15.29 -7.89 -5.07
C GLU A 31 14.38 -7.40 -3.93
N TRP A 32 14.45 -6.11 -3.58
CA TRP A 32 13.53 -5.52 -2.62
C TRP A 32 12.11 -5.43 -3.16
N VAL A 33 11.94 -4.95 -4.40
CA VAL A 33 10.63 -4.86 -5.04
C VAL A 33 9.99 -6.24 -5.13
N ILE A 34 10.73 -7.26 -5.57
CA ILE A 34 10.23 -8.65 -5.63
C ILE A 34 9.89 -9.16 -4.23
N GLY A 35 10.80 -9.02 -3.26
CA GLY A 35 10.59 -9.55 -1.91
C GLY A 35 9.40 -8.91 -1.18
N ILE A 36 9.27 -7.59 -1.27
CA ILE A 36 8.19 -6.85 -0.60
C ILE A 36 6.85 -7.11 -1.28
N THR A 37 6.79 -7.18 -2.62
CA THR A 37 5.53 -7.50 -3.31
C THR A 37 5.06 -8.93 -3.02
N LEU A 38 5.97 -9.90 -2.87
CA LEU A 38 5.63 -11.24 -2.39
C LEU A 38 5.10 -11.24 -0.95
N ALA A 39 5.68 -10.43 -0.05
CA ALA A 39 5.16 -10.27 1.30
C ALA A 39 3.73 -9.67 1.29
N MET A 40 3.51 -8.63 0.48
CA MET A 40 2.18 -8.06 0.28
C MET A 40 1.19 -9.10 -0.25
N GLU A 41 1.55 -9.95 -1.20
CA GLU A 41 0.66 -11.03 -1.67
C GLU A 41 0.25 -11.99 -0.54
N SER A 42 1.14 -12.26 0.41
CA SER A 42 0.84 -13.03 1.63
C SER A 42 -0.20 -12.32 2.47
N GLU A 43 0.00 -11.03 2.78
CA GLU A 43 -0.95 -10.24 3.58
C GLU A 43 -2.32 -10.10 2.90
N ILE A 44 -2.39 -10.05 1.56
CA ILE A 44 -3.67 -10.12 0.84
C ILE A 44 -4.38 -11.46 1.12
N ASP A 45 -3.65 -12.57 1.23
CA ASP A 45 -4.24 -13.85 1.62
C ASP A 45 -4.74 -13.85 3.07
N GLU A 46 -4.02 -13.19 3.98
CA GLU A 46 -4.42 -13.04 5.39
C GLU A 46 -5.72 -12.21 5.50
N ILE A 47 -5.78 -11.07 4.81
CA ILE A 47 -7.02 -10.27 4.65
C ILE A 47 -8.17 -11.13 4.12
N ARG A 48 -7.92 -11.96 3.10
CA ARG A 48 -8.96 -12.87 2.56
C ARG A 48 -9.44 -13.85 3.63
N ARG A 49 -8.56 -14.40 4.46
CA ARG A 49 -8.92 -15.35 5.53
C ARG A 49 -9.83 -14.74 6.57
N GLU A 50 -9.80 -13.43 6.77
CA GLU A 50 -10.67 -12.73 7.73
C GLU A 50 -12.11 -12.52 7.24
N VAL A 51 -12.38 -12.73 5.96
CA VAL A 51 -13.72 -12.61 5.36
C VAL A 51 -14.29 -13.94 4.86
N ASN A 52 -15.55 -13.93 4.45
CA ASN A 52 -16.30 -15.10 3.99
C ASN A 52 -16.00 -15.47 2.51
N TRP A 53 -14.73 -15.55 2.12
CA TRP A 53 -14.35 -15.80 0.71
C TRP A 53 -14.74 -17.21 0.20
N LYS A 54 -14.79 -18.20 1.10
CA LYS A 54 -15.20 -19.58 0.77
C LYS A 54 -16.72 -19.62 0.64
N TRP A 55 -17.21 -19.32 -0.55
CA TRP A 55 -18.65 -19.29 -0.86
C TRP A 55 -19.37 -20.64 -0.65
N TRP A 56 -18.63 -21.74 -0.56
CA TRP A 56 -19.15 -23.08 -0.26
C TRP A 56 -19.14 -23.45 1.25
N LYS A 57 -18.78 -22.52 2.14
CA LYS A 57 -18.81 -22.71 3.60
C LYS A 57 -19.87 -21.82 4.25
N ASN A 58 -20.35 -22.24 5.42
CA ASN A 58 -21.23 -21.41 6.24
C ASN A 58 -20.54 -20.09 6.60
N PRO A 59 -21.24 -18.94 6.51
CA PRO A 59 -20.69 -17.65 6.88
C PRO A 59 -20.24 -17.62 8.35
N LYS A 60 -19.07 -17.03 8.60
CA LYS A 60 -18.60 -16.61 9.91
C LYS A 60 -18.86 -15.12 10.12
N ARG A 61 -18.92 -14.70 11.39
CA ARG A 61 -18.84 -13.29 11.75
C ARG A 61 -17.44 -12.77 11.41
N ILE A 62 -17.37 -11.58 10.82
CA ILE A 62 -16.10 -10.92 10.51
C ILE A 62 -15.48 -10.43 11.83
N ASN A 63 -14.21 -10.78 12.04
CA ASN A 63 -13.39 -10.24 13.12
C ASN A 63 -12.75 -8.92 12.65
N THR A 64 -13.44 -7.81 12.84
CA THR A 64 -12.99 -6.49 12.36
C THR A 64 -11.60 -6.10 12.89
N PRO A 65 -11.26 -6.28 14.18
CA PRO A 65 -9.91 -6.02 14.67
C PRO A 65 -8.82 -6.79 13.92
N ALA A 66 -8.99 -8.10 13.71
CA ALA A 66 -8.01 -8.90 12.96
C ALA A 66 -7.89 -8.41 11.52
N LEU A 67 -9.02 -8.18 10.84
CA LEU A 67 -9.02 -7.63 9.48
C LEU A 67 -8.30 -6.27 9.39
N GLN A 68 -8.43 -5.42 10.40
CA GLN A 68 -7.73 -4.14 10.46
C GLN A 68 -6.22 -4.32 10.64
N GLU A 69 -5.79 -5.29 11.45
CA GLU A 69 -4.38 -5.63 11.66
C GLU A 69 -3.71 -6.04 10.35
N GLU A 70 -4.31 -6.99 9.60
CA GLU A 70 -3.78 -7.43 8.30
C GLU A 70 -3.71 -6.28 7.26
N ILE A 71 -4.66 -5.32 7.33
CA ILE A 71 -4.61 -4.12 6.48
C ILE A 71 -3.43 -3.23 6.88
N ILE A 72 -3.11 -3.12 8.17
CA ILE A 72 -1.96 -2.36 8.63
C ILE A 72 -0.64 -3.06 8.24
N ASP A 73 -0.59 -4.38 8.24
CA ASP A 73 0.57 -5.14 7.74
C ASP A 73 0.81 -4.85 6.24
N MET A 74 -0.26 -4.73 5.45
CA MET A 74 -0.16 -4.22 4.07
C MET A 74 0.47 -2.83 3.99
N TRP A 75 0.10 -1.92 4.90
CA TRP A 75 0.64 -0.57 4.94
C TRP A 75 2.12 -0.56 5.31
N HIS A 76 2.56 -1.41 6.23
CA HIS A 76 3.99 -1.59 6.55
C HIS A 76 4.77 -1.88 5.26
N PHE A 77 4.35 -2.90 4.50
CA PHE A 77 5.04 -3.26 3.26
C PHE A 77 4.91 -2.21 2.15
N LEU A 78 3.77 -1.53 2.02
CA LEU A 78 3.60 -0.47 1.03
C LEU A 78 4.51 0.73 1.32
N ILE A 79 4.67 1.11 2.59
CA ILE A 79 5.58 2.18 3.01
C ILE A 79 7.03 1.75 2.77
N SER A 80 7.41 0.53 3.17
CA SER A 80 8.74 -0.01 2.88
C SER A 80 9.05 0.01 1.40
N LEU A 81 8.13 -0.46 0.54
CA LEU A 81 8.29 -0.43 -0.91
C LEU A 81 8.51 1.00 -1.41
N SER A 82 7.72 1.95 -0.90
CA SER A 82 7.84 3.37 -1.23
C SER A 82 9.24 3.91 -0.91
N ASP A 83 9.78 3.64 0.28
CA ASP A 83 11.16 4.02 0.65
C ASP A 83 12.20 3.34 -0.27
N LYS A 84 12.05 2.04 -0.59
CA LYS A 84 13.01 1.33 -1.46
C LYS A 84 13.03 1.82 -2.91
N VAL A 85 11.96 2.44 -3.38
CA VAL A 85 11.92 3.09 -4.71
C VAL A 85 12.16 4.60 -4.65
N GLY A 86 12.52 5.14 -3.48
CA GLY A 86 12.91 6.53 -3.31
C GLY A 86 11.77 7.53 -3.15
N LEU A 87 10.57 7.08 -2.78
CA LEU A 87 9.45 7.97 -2.45
C LEU A 87 9.52 8.39 -0.98
N THR A 88 9.45 9.69 -0.76
CA THR A 88 9.20 10.28 0.56
C THR A 88 7.70 10.42 0.84
N ALA A 89 7.34 10.72 2.08
CA ALA A 89 5.95 11.04 2.45
C ALA A 89 5.39 12.24 1.63
N ASP A 90 6.23 13.25 1.37
CA ASP A 90 5.86 14.41 0.56
C ASP A 90 5.64 14.02 -0.91
N ASP A 91 6.52 13.19 -1.47
CA ASP A 91 6.37 12.69 -2.85
C ASP A 91 5.06 11.90 -3.00
N VAL A 92 4.74 11.03 -2.03
CA VAL A 92 3.49 10.28 -2.02
C VAL A 92 2.30 11.23 -2.02
N TYR A 93 2.28 12.24 -1.16
CA TYR A 93 1.19 13.21 -1.09
C TYR A 93 1.03 14.00 -2.40
N GLU A 94 2.13 14.50 -2.96
CA GLU A 94 2.11 15.27 -4.21
C GLU A 94 1.62 14.41 -5.38
N ILE A 95 2.24 13.24 -5.58
CA ILE A 95 1.91 12.32 -6.68
C ILE A 95 0.46 11.84 -6.55
N TYR A 96 0.02 11.49 -5.33
CA TYR A 96 -1.35 11.07 -5.07
C TYR A 96 -2.33 12.19 -5.41
N THR A 97 -2.09 13.42 -4.96
CA THR A 97 -2.99 14.56 -5.20
C THR A 97 -3.12 14.84 -6.70
N ARG A 98 -2.01 14.84 -7.44
CA ARG A 98 -2.00 14.99 -8.90
C ARG A 98 -2.79 13.86 -9.57
N LYS A 99 -2.55 12.61 -9.17
CA LYS A 99 -3.24 11.44 -9.73
C LYS A 99 -4.74 11.45 -9.40
N ASN A 100 -5.12 11.89 -8.21
CA ASN A 100 -6.50 11.99 -7.79
C ASN A 100 -7.26 13.04 -8.61
N SER A 101 -6.67 14.23 -8.81
CA SER A 101 -7.25 15.27 -9.68
C SER A 101 -7.46 14.78 -11.12
N GLU A 102 -6.48 14.08 -11.68
CA GLU A 102 -6.60 13.45 -13.00
C GLU A 102 -7.69 12.37 -13.04
N ASN A 103 -7.85 11.57 -11.98
CA ASN A 103 -8.93 10.58 -11.91
C ASN A 103 -10.33 11.23 -11.85
N HIS A 104 -10.48 12.37 -11.17
CA HIS A 104 -11.71 13.16 -11.22
C HIS A 104 -11.97 13.72 -12.62
N ALA A 105 -10.95 14.34 -13.24
CA ALA A 105 -11.07 14.87 -14.60
C ALA A 105 -11.52 13.79 -15.61
N ARG A 106 -11.09 12.54 -15.42
CA ARG A 106 -11.55 11.39 -16.21
C ARG A 106 -13.04 11.07 -16.02
N GLN A 107 -13.56 11.16 -14.80
CA GLN A 107 -14.99 10.91 -14.56
C GLN A 107 -15.87 12.09 -15.03
N ASP A 108 -15.31 13.30 -15.01
CA ASP A 108 -15.97 14.52 -15.50
C ASP A 108 -15.81 14.71 -17.02
N GLY A 109 -15.06 13.82 -17.69
CA GLY A 109 -14.64 13.89 -19.09
C GLY A 109 -13.94 15.17 -19.53
N THR A 110 -13.20 15.77 -18.59
CA THR A 110 -12.30 16.91 -18.83
C THR A 110 -10.84 16.49 -18.95
N SER A 111 -10.54 15.19 -18.77
CA SER A 111 -9.19 14.64 -18.97
C SER A 111 -8.81 14.66 -20.46
N THR A 112 -7.52 14.87 -20.73
CA THR A 112 -6.97 14.78 -22.09
C THR A 112 -6.64 13.34 -22.51
N LYS A 113 -7.03 12.34 -21.71
CA LYS A 113 -6.81 10.92 -22.02
C LYS A 113 -8.01 10.34 -22.76
N ASP A 114 -7.71 9.55 -23.78
CA ASP A 114 -8.72 8.87 -24.60
C ASP A 114 -9.64 7.95 -23.78
N GLY A 115 -10.91 7.88 -24.17
CA GLY A 115 -11.91 6.94 -23.60
C GLY A 115 -12.60 7.42 -22.32
N TYR A 116 -12.48 8.72 -22.00
CA TYR A 116 -13.10 9.36 -20.85
C TYR A 116 -14.07 10.48 -21.25
N GLU A 117 -14.43 10.59 -22.53
CA GLU A 117 -15.41 11.55 -23.00
C GLU A 117 -16.78 11.27 -22.37
N VAL A 118 -17.41 12.27 -21.74
CA VAL A 118 -18.78 12.12 -21.25
C VAL A 118 -19.73 12.03 -22.45
N ILE A 119 -20.35 10.87 -22.64
CA ILE A 119 -21.43 10.70 -23.61
C ILE A 119 -22.69 11.35 -23.01
N ALA A 120 -23.12 12.46 -23.62
CA ALA A 120 -24.33 13.18 -23.26
C ALA A 120 -25.61 12.42 -23.61
#